data_AF-A0A9D5VVL2-F1
#
_entry.id   AF-A0A9D5VVL2-F1
#
_cell.length_a   1.000
_cell.length_b   1.000
_cell.length_c   1.000
_cell.angle_alpha   90.00
_cell.angle_beta   90.00
_cell.angle_gamma   90.00
#
_symmetry.space_group_name_H-M   'P 1'
#
loop_
_entity.id
_entity.type
_entity.pdbx_description
1 polymer ?
#
loop_
_entity_poly.entity_id
_entity_poly.type
_entity_poly.pdbx_seq_one_letter_code
_entity_poly.pdbx_strand_id
1 'polypeptide(L)'
;MKHNLLSLLFLVLLFIYPHFALSSDKEVMSLSISDCIDLALRNNRNIDSAYLDRILQRYNLKVAEDKFIPKPYISIEKNFKAAKDENYAYTITRLAGITITEALPTGANINLSGNYSDIRPKDKPFSQNTSAGITFSQPLLKGLGIDLNNASIKTAEINEKINVLSLK
;
A
#
# COMPACT_ATOMS: atom_id res chain seq x y z
N MET A 1 -46.11 -60.53 8.98
CA MET A 1 -47.14 -59.45 9.06
C MET A 1 -46.86 -58.37 10.13
N LYS A 2 -45.62 -58.17 10.63
CA LYS A 2 -45.30 -57.10 11.61
C LYS A 2 -44.59 -55.87 11.01
N HIS A 3 -44.06 -55.96 9.79
CA HIS A 3 -43.33 -54.84 9.16
C HIS A 3 -44.21 -53.79 8.47
N ASN A 4 -45.46 -54.12 8.11
CA ASN A 4 -46.36 -53.17 7.43
C ASN A 4 -47.09 -52.22 8.40
N LEU A 5 -47.13 -52.55 9.71
CA LEU A 5 -47.78 -51.71 10.72
C LEU A 5 -46.89 -50.53 11.15
N LEU A 6 -45.57 -50.75 11.24
CA LEU A 6 -44.60 -49.73 11.64
C LEU A 6 -44.40 -48.67 10.55
N SER A 7 -44.45 -49.07 9.28
CA SER A 7 -44.33 -48.15 8.14
C SER A 7 -45.54 -47.22 7.99
N LEU A 8 -46.75 -47.68 8.35
CA LEU A 8 -47.96 -46.86 8.29
C LEU A 8 -48.02 -45.85 9.45
N LEU A 9 -47.49 -46.22 10.61
CA LEU A 9 -47.38 -45.34 11.78
C LEU A 9 -46.37 -44.21 11.56
N PHE A 10 -45.30 -44.46 10.80
CA PHE A 10 -44.31 -43.43 10.42
C PHE A 10 -44.86 -42.42 9.39
N LEU A 11 -45.76 -42.85 8.50
CA LEU A 11 -46.40 -41.97 7.52
C LEU A 11 -47.42 -41.02 8.16
N VAL A 12 -48.16 -41.49 9.18
CA VAL A 12 -49.15 -40.66 9.90
C VAL A 12 -48.48 -39.61 10.78
N LEU A 13 -47.31 -39.91 11.34
CA LEU A 13 -46.54 -38.98 12.18
C LEU A 13 -45.98 -37.78 11.39
N LEU A 14 -45.84 -37.90 10.07
CA LEU A 14 -45.37 -36.83 9.18
C LEU A 14 -46.48 -35.82 8.82
N PHE A 15 -47.76 -36.17 9.01
CA PHE A 15 -48.90 -35.29 8.74
C PHE A 15 -49.41 -34.50 9.96
N ILE A 16 -48.93 -34.80 11.17
CA ILE A 16 -49.43 -34.19 12.43
C ILE A 16 -48.47 -33.14 13.01
N TYR A 17 -47.24 -33.03 12.49
CA TYR A 17 -46.40 -31.89 12.86
C TYR A 17 -47.02 -30.62 12.29
N PRO A 18 -47.43 -29.65 13.13
CA PRO A 18 -47.90 -28.39 12.62
C PRO A 18 -46.75 -27.80 11.83
N HIS A 19 -47.03 -27.43 10.58
CA HIS A 19 -46.22 -26.53 9.79
C HIS A 19 -45.75 -25.42 10.74
N PHE A 20 -44.45 -25.37 11.04
CA PHE A 20 -43.87 -24.19 11.66
C PHE A 20 -44.04 -23.09 10.62
N ALA A 21 -45.19 -22.42 10.66
CA ALA A 21 -45.43 -21.24 9.89
C ALA A 21 -44.32 -20.28 10.28
N LEU A 22 -43.47 -19.97 9.31
CA LEU A 22 -42.50 -18.91 9.42
C LEU A 22 -43.29 -17.60 9.49
N SER A 23 -43.81 -17.28 10.68
CA SER A 23 -44.30 -15.95 11.00
C SER A 23 -43.08 -15.05 11.09
N SER A 24 -42.55 -14.67 9.93
CA SER A 24 -41.85 -13.40 9.79
C SER A 24 -42.90 -12.34 10.03
N ASP A 25 -43.11 -12.01 11.30
CA ASP A 25 -43.80 -10.79 11.69
C ASP A 25 -43.00 -9.66 11.05
N LYS A 26 -43.45 -9.20 9.87
CA LYS A 26 -42.92 -7.99 9.26
C LYS A 26 -43.41 -6.88 10.16
N GLU A 27 -42.63 -6.58 11.20
CA GLU A 27 -42.71 -5.30 11.89
C GLU A 27 -42.72 -4.24 10.79
N VAL A 28 -43.88 -3.62 10.58
CA VAL A 28 -44.06 -2.51 9.66
C VAL A 28 -43.35 -1.35 10.32
N MET A 29 -42.05 -1.26 10.08
CA MET A 29 -41.21 -0.17 10.52
C MET A 29 -41.68 1.07 9.77
N SER A 30 -42.46 1.92 10.45
CA SER A 30 -42.86 3.22 9.93
C SER A 30 -41.63 4.13 9.90
N LEU A 31 -40.85 4.04 8.83
CA LEU A 31 -39.72 4.93 8.58
C LEU A 31 -40.26 6.33 8.26
N SER A 32 -39.74 7.34 8.94
CA SER A 32 -39.90 8.72 8.50
C SER A 32 -39.23 8.91 7.14
N ILE A 33 -39.68 9.89 6.34
CA ILE A 33 -38.97 10.29 5.12
C ILE A 33 -37.51 10.61 5.42
N SER A 34 -37.22 11.21 6.58
CA SER A 34 -35.84 11.46 7.02
C SER A 34 -35.03 10.18 7.19
N ASP A 35 -35.62 9.14 7.79
CA ASP A 35 -34.96 7.85 7.99
C ASP A 35 -34.71 7.14 6.65
N CYS A 36 -35.64 7.29 5.70
CA CYS A 36 -35.48 6.75 4.35
C CYS A 36 -34.36 7.47 3.58
N ILE A 37 -34.22 8.79 3.72
CA ILE A 37 -33.12 9.56 3.14
C ILE A 37 -31.79 9.15 3.76
N ASP A 38 -31.71 9.04 5.08
CA ASP A 38 -30.49 8.61 5.78
C ASP A 38 -30.07 7.19 5.37
N LEU A 39 -31.03 6.25 5.29
CA LEU A 39 -30.77 4.88 4.84
C LEU A 39 -30.32 4.85 3.37
N ALA A 40 -30.94 5.67 2.52
CA ALA A 40 -30.59 5.79 1.11
C ALA A 40 -29.18 6.36 0.93
N LEU A 41 -28.81 7.44 1.64
CA LEU A 41 -27.48 8.02 1.57
C LEU A 41 -26.40 7.07 2.08
N ARG A 42 -26.65 6.38 3.21
CA ARG A 42 -25.69 5.43 3.82
C ARG A 42 -25.41 4.19 2.99
N ASN A 43 -26.38 3.75 2.16
CA ASN A 43 -26.22 2.56 1.33
C ASN A 43 -26.01 2.91 -0.16
N ASN A 44 -25.81 4.18 -0.49
CA ASN A 44 -25.61 4.61 -1.87
C ASN A 44 -24.15 4.38 -2.31
N ARG A 45 -23.93 3.25 -2.99
CA ARG A 45 -22.60 2.90 -3.52
C ARG A 45 -22.03 3.93 -4.50
N ASN A 46 -22.87 4.75 -5.15
CA ASN A 46 -22.39 5.81 -6.05
C ASN A 46 -21.77 6.97 -5.26
N ILE A 47 -22.29 7.28 -4.08
CA ILE A 47 -21.70 8.30 -3.19
C ILE A 47 -20.40 7.78 -2.60
N ASP A 48 -20.38 6.52 -2.17
CA ASP A 48 -19.16 5.88 -1.67
C ASP A 48 -18.06 5.85 -2.74
N SER A 49 -18.40 5.49 -3.98
CA SER A 49 -17.42 5.48 -5.08
C SER A 49 -16.92 6.89 -5.39
N ALA A 50 -17.82 7.88 -5.48
CA ALA A 50 -17.44 9.27 -5.70
C ALA A 50 -16.53 9.82 -4.58
N TYR A 51 -16.76 9.39 -3.33
CA TYR A 51 -15.91 9.75 -2.19
C TYR A 51 -14.51 9.13 -2.30
N LEU A 52 -14.42 7.85 -2.63
CA LEU A 52 -13.13 7.18 -2.85
C LEU A 52 -12.37 7.80 -4.02
N ASP A 53 -13.05 8.13 -5.12
CA ASP A 53 -12.47 8.82 -6.26
C ASP A 53 -11.90 10.18 -5.84
N ARG A 54 -12.61 10.91 -4.98
CA ARG A 54 -12.12 12.19 -4.47
C ARG A 54 -10.85 12.03 -3.61
N ILE A 55 -10.74 10.97 -2.84
CA ILE A 55 -9.53 10.65 -2.09
C ILE A 55 -8.37 10.39 -3.07
N LEU A 56 -8.59 9.57 -4.09
CA LEU A 56 -7.57 9.24 -5.10
C LEU A 56 -7.06 10.50 -5.83
N GLN A 57 -7.96 11.39 -6.23
CA GLN A 57 -7.60 12.66 -6.89
C GLN A 57 -6.64 13.51 -6.04
N ARG A 58 -6.91 13.63 -4.73
CA ARG A 58 -6.03 14.37 -3.80
C ARG A 58 -4.67 13.68 -3.64
N TYR A 59 -4.64 12.34 -3.59
CA TYR A 59 -3.39 11.59 -3.55
C TYR A 59 -2.56 11.79 -4.82
N ASN A 60 -3.19 11.88 -6.00
CA ASN A 60 -2.48 12.14 -7.25
C ASN A 60 -1.76 13.49 -7.24
N LEU A 61 -2.40 14.55 -6.71
CA LEU A 61 -1.73 15.84 -6.52
C LEU A 61 -0.56 15.70 -5.53
N LYS A 62 -0.79 15.04 -4.40
CA LYS A 62 0.23 14.89 -3.37
C LYS A 62 1.47 14.15 -3.87
N VAL A 63 1.29 13.08 -4.65
CA VAL A 63 2.40 12.33 -5.27
C VAL A 63 3.21 13.20 -6.23
N ALA A 64 2.56 14.10 -6.96
CA ALA A 64 3.24 15.04 -7.84
C ALA A 64 4.06 16.09 -7.06
N GLU A 65 3.53 16.59 -5.94
CA GLU A 65 4.22 17.51 -5.02
C GLU A 65 5.42 16.84 -4.34
N ASP A 66 5.29 15.56 -3.99
CA ASP A 66 6.33 14.77 -3.30
C ASP A 66 7.56 14.48 -4.18
N LYS A 67 7.55 14.90 -5.46
CA LYS A 67 8.65 14.74 -6.40
C LYS A 67 9.99 15.29 -5.88
N PHE A 68 9.97 16.36 -5.11
CA PHE A 68 11.16 17.03 -4.58
C PHE A 68 11.45 16.71 -3.11
N ILE A 69 10.71 15.77 -2.51
CA ILE A 69 10.97 15.34 -1.14
C ILE A 69 12.18 14.38 -1.13
N PRO A 70 13.14 14.56 -0.20
CA PRO A 70 14.28 13.67 -0.07
C PRO A 70 13.83 12.24 0.26
N LYS A 71 14.37 11.27 -0.49
CA LYS A 71 14.07 9.84 -0.32
C LYS A 71 15.22 9.14 0.40
N PRO A 72 15.06 8.81 1.70
CA PRO A 72 16.03 8.00 2.41
C PRO A 72 15.85 6.52 2.04
N TYR A 73 16.96 5.88 1.70
CA TYR A 73 17.06 4.45 1.46
C TYR A 73 18.11 3.89 2.42
N ILE A 74 17.71 2.89 3.22
CA ILE A 74 18.60 2.22 4.16
C ILE A 74 18.65 0.75 3.76
N SER A 75 19.86 0.21 3.68
CA SER A 75 20.14 -1.19 3.36
C SER A 75 21.03 -1.78 4.45
N ILE A 76 20.68 -2.97 4.91
CA ILE A 76 21.48 -3.75 5.86
C ILE A 76 21.50 -5.17 5.34
N GLU A 77 22.70 -5.69 5.14
CA GLU A 77 22.92 -7.02 4.58
C GLU A 77 23.96 -7.77 5.43
N LYS A 78 23.70 -9.05 5.66
CA LYS A 78 24.63 -9.96 6.33
C LYS A 78 24.73 -11.23 5.52
N ASN A 79 25.93 -11.50 5.01
CA ASN A 79 26.25 -12.70 4.27
C ASN A 79 27.12 -13.63 5.11
N PHE A 80 26.82 -14.91 5.02
CA PHE A 80 27.65 -15.98 5.57
C PHE A 80 28.05 -16.91 4.43
N LYS A 81 29.35 -17.08 4.23
CA LYS A 81 29.90 -18.01 3.24
C LYS A 81 30.75 -19.04 3.99
N ALA A 82 30.33 -20.30 3.96
CA ALA A 82 31.14 -21.42 4.43
C ALA A 82 31.75 -22.14 3.23
N ALA A 83 33.05 -22.41 3.29
CA ALA A 83 33.72 -23.30 2.36
C ALA A 83 33.62 -24.74 2.88
N LYS A 84 33.28 -25.67 1.98
CA LYS A 84 33.32 -27.10 2.25
C LYS A 84 34.73 -27.60 1.98
N ASP A 85 35.64 -27.24 2.88
CA ASP A 85 37.05 -27.63 2.84
C ASP A 85 37.43 -28.28 4.17
N GLU A 86 38.53 -29.03 4.21
CA GLU A 86 38.98 -29.81 5.38
C GLU A 86 39.14 -28.95 6.65
N ASN A 87 39.41 -27.65 6.47
CA ASN A 87 39.60 -26.69 7.55
C ASN A 87 38.32 -25.95 7.98
N TYR A 88 37.15 -26.23 7.39
CA TYR A 88 35.88 -25.55 7.66
C TYR A 88 36.04 -24.01 7.69
N ALA A 89 36.57 -23.45 6.61
CA ALA A 89 36.74 -22.00 6.50
C ALA A 89 35.38 -21.31 6.35
N TYR A 90 35.18 -20.18 7.03
CA TYR A 90 34.00 -19.35 6.87
C TYR A 90 34.37 -17.88 6.75
N THR A 91 33.51 -17.12 6.09
CA THR A 91 33.60 -15.67 5.96
C THR A 91 32.25 -15.05 6.27
N ILE A 92 32.25 -14.10 7.20
CA ILE A 92 31.09 -13.27 7.50
C ILE A 92 31.32 -11.93 6.83
N THR A 93 30.34 -11.47 6.05
CA THR A 93 30.35 -10.12 5.48
C THR A 93 29.13 -9.38 5.99
N ARG A 94 29.33 -8.17 6.48
CA ARG A 94 28.26 -7.25 6.91
C ARG A 94 28.35 -5.99 6.07
N LEU A 95 27.24 -5.58 5.49
CA LEU A 95 27.13 -4.35 4.73
C LEU A 95 26.00 -3.53 5.33
N ALA A 96 26.22 -2.23 5.50
CA ALA A 96 25.18 -1.29 5.83
C ALA A 96 25.36 -0.05 4.95
N GLY A 97 24.29 0.38 4.31
CA GLY A 97 24.30 1.53 3.41
C GLY A 97 23.12 2.44 3.72
N ILE A 98 23.36 3.73 3.76
CA ILE A 98 22.33 4.76 3.76
C ILE A 98 22.54 5.64 2.53
N THR A 99 21.47 5.93 1.81
CA THR A 99 21.46 6.85 0.67
C THR A 99 20.28 7.79 0.81
N ILE A 100 20.51 9.08 0.69
CA ILE A 100 19.46 10.11 0.67
C ILE A 100 19.57 10.82 -0.66
N THR A 101 18.53 10.70 -1.49
CA THR A 101 18.48 11.32 -2.81
C THR A 101 17.38 12.37 -2.84
N GLU A 102 17.72 13.59 -3.27
CA GLU A 102 16.81 14.72 -3.40
C GLU A 102 16.95 15.34 -4.78
N ALA A 103 15.81 15.47 -5.49
CA ALA A 103 15.72 16.22 -6.73
C ALA A 103 15.34 17.67 -6.41
N LEU A 104 15.98 18.63 -7.06
CA LEU A 104 15.70 20.06 -6.89
C LEU A 104 14.82 20.58 -8.03
N PRO A 105 14.03 21.65 -7.79
CA PRO A 105 13.25 22.30 -8.84
C PRO A 105 14.08 22.81 -10.02
N THR A 106 15.37 23.07 -9.82
CA THR A 106 16.29 23.51 -10.88
C THR A 106 16.67 22.40 -11.87
N GLY A 107 16.34 21.14 -11.55
CA GLY A 107 16.76 19.93 -12.29
C GLY A 107 18.04 19.29 -11.74
N ALA A 108 18.66 19.89 -10.71
CA ALA A 108 19.80 19.32 -10.03
C ALA A 108 19.38 18.16 -9.11
N ASN A 109 20.30 17.24 -8.84
CA ASN A 109 20.12 16.16 -7.86
C ASN A 109 21.25 16.21 -6.82
N ILE A 110 20.87 16.07 -5.55
CA ILE A 110 21.78 15.87 -4.42
C ILE A 110 21.67 14.41 -3.99
N ASN A 111 22.82 13.76 -3.85
CA ASN A 111 22.90 12.41 -3.30
C ASN A 111 23.90 12.37 -2.15
N LEU A 112 23.43 12.01 -0.97
CA LEU A 112 24.26 11.73 0.21
C LEU A 112 24.29 10.22 0.42
N SER A 113 25.48 9.63 0.47
CA SER A 113 25.65 8.19 0.69
C SER A 113 26.64 7.93 1.83
N GLY A 114 26.31 6.98 2.70
CA GLY A 114 27.22 6.43 3.69
C GLY A 114 27.20 4.91 3.59
N ASN A 115 28.37 4.29 3.48
CA ASN A 115 28.50 2.84 3.39
C ASN A 115 29.47 2.34 4.45
N TYR A 116 29.11 1.23 5.07
CA TYR A 116 29.91 0.48 6.02
C TYR A 116 29.99 -0.97 5.56
N SER A 117 31.20 -1.52 5.60
CA SER A 117 31.50 -2.88 5.19
C SER A 117 32.48 -3.50 6.18
N ASP A 118 32.16 -4.71 6.62
CA ASP A 118 32.96 -5.55 7.52
C ASP A 118 33.08 -6.93 6.88
N ILE A 119 34.31 -7.44 6.76
CA ILE A 119 34.61 -8.79 6.28
C ILE A 119 35.48 -9.48 7.33
N ARG A 120 34.95 -10.56 7.90
CA ARG A 120 35.59 -11.41 8.91
C ARG A 120 35.79 -12.83 8.40
N PRO A 121 36.94 -13.14 7.80
CA PRO A 121 37.33 -14.51 7.48
C PRO A 121 37.89 -15.21 8.74
N LYS A 122 37.76 -16.53 8.82
CA LYS A 122 38.23 -17.35 9.96
C LYS A 122 39.73 -17.15 10.29
N ASP A 123 40.59 -17.21 9.27
CA ASP A 123 42.06 -17.28 9.43
C ASP A 123 42.79 -16.12 8.72
N LYS A 124 42.10 -15.02 8.42
CA LYS A 124 42.68 -13.82 7.79
C LYS A 124 42.35 -12.57 8.62
N PRO A 125 43.16 -11.51 8.52
CA PRO A 125 42.88 -10.27 9.21
C PRO A 125 41.49 -9.72 8.83
N PHE A 126 40.83 -9.15 9.83
CA PHE A 126 39.58 -8.43 9.67
C PHE A 126 39.78 -7.24 8.72
N SER A 127 38.84 -7.05 7.80
CA SER A 127 38.81 -5.89 6.90
C SER A 127 37.56 -5.08 7.17
N GLN A 128 37.73 -3.77 7.37
CA GLN A 128 36.64 -2.81 7.49
C GLN A 128 36.81 -1.70 6.47
N ASN A 129 35.69 -1.22 5.94
CA ASN A 129 35.64 -0.06 5.07
C ASN A 129 34.44 0.80 5.46
N THR A 130 34.68 2.09 5.68
CA THR A 130 33.65 3.09 5.89
C THR A 130 33.88 4.19 4.88
N SER A 131 32.85 4.51 4.10
CA SER A 131 32.87 5.61 3.14
C SER A 131 31.65 6.49 3.32
N ALA A 132 31.85 7.79 3.14
CA ALA A 132 30.78 8.76 3.05
C ALA A 132 31.05 9.64 1.83
N GLY A 133 30.00 9.99 1.11
CA GLY A 133 30.11 10.75 -0.13
C GLY A 133 28.91 11.67 -0.30
N ILE A 134 29.17 12.85 -0.85
CA ILE A 134 28.16 13.82 -1.25
C ILE A 134 28.37 14.07 -2.74
N THR A 135 27.33 13.88 -3.53
CA THR A 135 27.37 14.15 -4.97
C THR A 135 26.30 15.18 -5.30
N PHE A 136 26.70 16.22 -6.02
CA PHE A 136 25.82 17.20 -6.61
C PHE A 136 25.92 17.13 -8.12
N SER A 137 24.81 16.90 -8.80
CA SER A 137 24.77 16.79 -10.26
C SER A 137 23.73 17.75 -10.83
N GLN A 138 24.16 18.70 -11.66
CA GLN A 138 23.30 19.65 -12.33
C GLN A 138 23.41 19.52 -13.85
N PRO A 139 22.29 19.33 -14.57
CA PRO A 139 22.28 19.43 -16.03
C PRO A 139 22.56 20.89 -16.44
N LEU A 140 23.38 21.11 -17.47
CA LEU A 140 23.78 22.47 -17.89
C LEU A 140 22.91 23.04 -19.01
N LEU A 141 22.20 22.20 -19.76
CA LEU A 141 21.39 22.59 -20.91
C LEU A 141 20.00 21.91 -20.86
N LYS A 142 19.90 20.69 -21.40
CA LYS A 142 18.64 19.93 -21.38
C LYS A 142 18.33 19.46 -19.96
N GLY A 143 17.20 19.89 -19.41
CA GLY A 143 16.76 19.55 -18.05
C GLY A 143 17.12 20.60 -16.99
N LEU A 144 17.87 21.65 -17.36
CA LEU A 144 18.02 22.84 -16.53
C LEU A 144 16.76 23.71 -16.66
N GLY A 145 16.25 24.19 -15.54
CA GLY A 145 15.16 25.17 -15.51
C GLY A 145 14.00 24.74 -14.62
N ILE A 146 13.46 25.74 -13.90
CA ILE A 146 12.40 25.54 -12.92
C ILE A 146 11.08 25.17 -13.59
N ASP A 147 10.77 25.79 -14.73
CA ASP A 147 9.50 25.56 -15.42
C ASP A 147 9.37 24.14 -15.99
N LEU A 148 10.44 23.59 -16.56
CA LEU A 148 10.43 22.23 -17.10
C LEU A 148 10.28 21.19 -15.98
N ASN A 149 10.97 21.36 -14.87
CA ASN A 149 10.92 20.40 -13.76
C ASN A 149 9.64 20.52 -12.93
N ASN A 150 9.05 21.71 -12.83
CA ASN A 150 7.76 21.94 -12.17
C ASN A 150 6.54 21.65 -13.06
N ALA A 151 6.72 21.40 -14.37
CA ALA A 151 5.62 21.16 -15.30
C ALA A 151 4.66 20.03 -14.84
N SER A 152 5.22 18.96 -14.25
CA SER A 152 4.40 17.86 -13.71
C SER A 152 3.52 18.30 -12.53
N ILE A 153 4.02 19.18 -11.66
CA ILE A 153 3.26 19.72 -10.53
C ILE A 153 2.17 20.66 -11.04
N LYS A 154 2.51 21.61 -11.93
CA LYS A 154 1.54 22.53 -12.54
C LYS A 154 0.41 21.76 -13.24
N THR A 155 0.73 20.67 -13.92
CA THR A 155 -0.27 19.79 -14.56
C THR A 155 -1.18 19.12 -13.53
N ALA A 156 -0.62 18.59 -12.44
CA ALA A 156 -1.38 17.99 -11.35
C ALA A 156 -2.30 19.01 -10.65
N GLU A 157 -1.84 20.24 -10.42
CA GLU A 157 -2.65 21.33 -9.88
C GLU A 157 -3.83 21.70 -10.79
N ILE A 158 -3.60 21.78 -12.11
CA ILE A 158 -4.67 22.04 -13.08
C ILE A 158 -5.69 20.90 -13.07
N ASN A 159 -5.24 19.65 -13.06
CA ASN A 159 -6.12 18.48 -12.98
C ASN A 159 -6.95 18.49 -11.69
N GLU A 160 -6.35 18.88 -10.56
CA GLU A 160 -7.09 19.00 -9.31
C GLU A 160 -8.16 20.09 -9.39
N LYS A 161 -7.87 21.24 -10.02
CA LYS A 161 -8.89 22.29 -10.25
C LYS A 161 -10.03 21.76 -11.11
N ILE A 162 -9.75 20.99 -12.15
CA ILE A 162 -10.78 20.35 -13.00
C ILE A 162 -11.64 19.39 -12.16
N ASN A 163 -11.01 18.54 -11.34
CA ASN A 163 -11.72 17.61 -10.46
C ASN A 163 -12.66 18.34 -9.49
N VAL A 164 -12.19 19.44 -8.87
CA VAL A 164 -13.03 20.27 -7.99
C VAL A 164 -14.18 20.90 -8.75
N LEU A 165 -13.96 21.35 -9.98
CA LEU A 165 -15.02 21.92 -10.82
C LEU A 165 -16.06 20.88 -11.25
N SER A 166 -15.67 19.62 -11.46
CA SER A 166 -16.61 18.55 -11.80
C SER A 166 -17.52 18.10 -10.64
N LEU A 167 -17.20 18.51 -9.40
CA LEU A 167 -18.00 18.21 -8.22
C LEU A 167 -19.07 19.28 -7.92
N LYS A 168 -19.04 20.40 -8.64
CA LYS A 168 -20.04 21.46 -8.56
C LYS A 168 -21.16 21.24 -9.57
#